data_AF-A0A328THS8-F1
#
_entry.id   AF-A0A328THS8-F1
#
_cell.length_a   1.000
_cell.length_b   1.000
_cell.length_c   1.000
_cell.angle_alpha   90.00
_cell.angle_beta   90.00
_cell.angle_gamma   90.00
#
_symmetry.space_group_name_H-M   'P 1'
#
loop_
_entity.id
_entity.type
_entity.pdbx_description
1 polymer ?
#
loop_
_entity_poly.entity_id
_entity_poly.type
_entity_poly.pdbx_seq_one_letter_code
_entity_poly.pdbx_strand_id
1 'polypeptide(L)'
;MNVKDKLIHLLVGTGYTQKKVATKTGLSTAVISQYLKGVYNGNISNVEAALADFISREEERARRREVKKSFVQTRLAGLALGLISNTHMDSDIGVIYGPAGMGKTMALKRYVATNKGAILIEADPGYTAKVLLQELCARLGVK
;
A
#
# COMPACT_ATOMS: atom_id res chain seq x y z
N MET A 1 -7.46 6.91 -24.25
CA MET A 1 -6.10 6.42 -23.98
C MET A 1 -5.95 5.06 -24.63
N ASN A 2 -5.01 4.88 -25.56
CA ASN A 2 -4.88 3.65 -26.34
C ASN A 2 -4.29 2.52 -25.47
N VAL A 3 -4.54 1.25 -25.79
CA VAL A 3 -4.02 0.05 -25.10
C VAL A 3 -2.49 0.10 -25.02
N LYS A 4 -1.86 0.60 -26.09
CA LYS A 4 -0.40 0.83 -26.15
C LYS A 4 0.10 1.79 -25.06
N ASP A 5 -0.57 2.93 -24.88
CA ASP A 5 -0.16 3.94 -23.89
C ASP A 5 -0.33 3.41 -22.47
N LYS A 6 -1.43 2.69 -22.22
CA LYS A 6 -1.68 2.03 -20.93
C LYS A 6 -0.61 0.98 -20.61
N LEU A 7 -0.19 0.20 -21.60
CA LEU A 7 0.87 -0.79 -21.43
C LEU A 7 2.21 -0.13 -21.08
N ILE A 8 2.57 0.96 -21.75
CA ILE A 8 3.80 1.72 -21.47
C ILE A 8 3.76 2.26 -20.04
N HIS A 9 2.65 2.89 -19.65
CA HIS A 9 2.49 3.42 -18.29
C HIS A 9 2.60 2.32 -17.22
N LEU A 10 2.02 1.15 -17.48
CA LEU A 10 2.09 0.00 -16.58
C LEU A 10 3.53 -0.54 -16.47
N LEU A 11 4.27 -0.66 -17.58
CA LEU A 11 5.67 -1.10 -17.57
C LEU A 11 6.57 -0.18 -16.74
N VAL A 12 6.38 1.14 -16.86
CA VAL A 12 7.14 2.14 -16.09
C VAL A 12 6.74 2.13 -14.62
N GLY A 13 5.44 2.06 -14.31
CA GLY A 13 4.94 2.17 -12.93
C GLY A 13 5.15 0.94 -12.07
N THR A 14 5.16 -0.27 -12.65
CA THR A 14 5.26 -1.53 -11.87
C THR A 14 6.61 -2.24 -12.01
N GLY A 15 7.50 -1.76 -12.89
CA GLY A 15 8.77 -2.43 -13.20
C GLY A 15 8.61 -3.78 -13.93
N TYR A 16 7.48 -4.03 -14.59
CA TYR A 16 7.33 -5.24 -15.40
C TYR A 16 8.24 -5.18 -16.63
N THR A 17 8.85 -6.31 -16.98
CA THR A 17 9.59 -6.47 -18.23
C THR A 17 8.67 -6.96 -19.34
N GLN A 18 8.98 -6.64 -20.60
CA GLN A 18 8.24 -7.15 -21.76
C GLN A 18 8.17 -8.69 -21.76
N LYS A 19 9.22 -9.37 -21.28
CA LYS A 19 9.26 -10.82 -21.07
C LYS A 19 8.18 -11.30 -20.10
N LYS A 20 7.99 -10.58 -18.99
CA LYS A 20 6.99 -10.94 -17.98
C LYS A 20 5.57 -10.70 -18.47
N VAL A 21 5.35 -9.66 -19.28
CA VAL A 21 4.06 -9.43 -19.95
C VAL A 21 3.77 -10.53 -20.97
N ALA A 22 4.77 -10.93 -21.77
CA ALA A 22 4.66 -12.03 -22.74
C ALA A 22 4.17 -13.33 -22.09
N THR A 23 4.85 -13.76 -21.02
CA THR A 23 4.47 -14.97 -20.28
C THR A 23 3.05 -14.91 -19.72
N LYS A 24 2.61 -13.74 -19.22
CA LYS A 24 1.28 -13.58 -18.61
C LYS A 24 0.14 -13.44 -19.62
N THR A 25 0.44 -12.97 -20.83
CA THR A 25 -0.55 -12.76 -21.90
C THR A 25 -0.61 -13.94 -22.87
N GLY A 26 0.34 -14.88 -22.79
CA GLY A 26 0.48 -15.98 -23.76
C GLY A 26 1.04 -15.52 -25.11
N LEU A 27 1.41 -14.25 -25.24
CA LEU A 27 2.03 -13.69 -26.44
C LEU A 27 3.55 -13.90 -26.42
N SER A 28 4.18 -13.89 -27.58
CA SER A 28 5.64 -13.91 -27.65
C SER A 28 6.22 -12.53 -27.34
N THR A 29 7.46 -12.51 -26.83
CA THR A 29 8.19 -11.26 -26.59
C THR A 29 8.40 -10.44 -27.87
N ALA A 30 8.58 -11.11 -29.01
CA ALA A 30 8.70 -10.47 -30.31
C ALA A 30 7.41 -9.74 -30.70
N VAL A 31 6.24 -10.36 -30.48
CA VAL A 31 4.93 -9.74 -30.76
C VAL A 31 4.72 -8.49 -29.93
N ILE A 32 5.04 -8.52 -28.64
CA ILE A 32 4.92 -7.34 -27.75
C ILE A 32 5.89 -6.23 -28.18
N SER A 33 7.14 -6.57 -28.52
CA SER A 33 8.13 -5.60 -28.98
C SER A 33 7.73 -4.95 -30.31
N GLN A 34 7.24 -5.73 -31.27
CA GLN A 34 6.76 -5.25 -32.56
C GLN A 34 5.50 -4.38 -32.41
N TYR A 35 4.57 -4.78 -31.54
CA TYR A 35 3.36 -4.01 -31.22
C TYR A 35 3.71 -2.65 -30.57
N LEU A 36 4.64 -2.64 -29.60
CA LEU A 36 5.13 -1.39 -28.99
C LEU A 36 5.84 -0.48 -30.01
N LYS A 37 6.53 -1.05 -31.00
CA LYS A 37 7.14 -0.29 -32.10
C LYS A 37 6.16 0.12 -33.20
N GLY A 38 4.94 -0.44 -33.22
CA GLY A 38 3.94 -0.17 -34.25
C GLY A 38 4.20 -0.85 -35.60
N VAL A 39 5.04 -1.89 -35.63
CA VAL A 39 5.46 -2.60 -36.86
C VAL A 39 4.86 -4.01 -36.93
N TYR A 40 3.90 -4.31 -36.06
CA TYR A 40 3.25 -5.62 -36.03
C TYR A 40 2.16 -5.71 -37.09
N ASN A 41 2.41 -6.48 -38.15
CA ASN A 41 1.48 -6.66 -39.28
C ASN A 41 0.52 -7.86 -39.11
N GLY A 42 0.51 -8.50 -37.93
CA GLY A 42 -0.38 -9.61 -37.64
C GLY A 42 -1.77 -9.16 -37.19
N ASN A 43 -2.50 -10.07 -36.53
CA ASN A 43 -3.82 -9.74 -35.97
C ASN A 43 -3.66 -8.84 -34.72
N ILE A 44 -3.71 -7.52 -34.94
CA ILE A 44 -3.62 -6.50 -33.89
C ILE A 44 -4.78 -6.63 -32.90
N SER A 45 -5.99 -6.93 -33.37
CA SER A 45 -7.18 -7.05 -32.52
C SER A 45 -7.02 -8.11 -31.43
N ASN A 46 -6.41 -9.26 -31.76
CA ASN A 46 -6.16 -10.33 -30.78
C ASN A 46 -5.09 -9.91 -29.76
N VAL A 47 -4.05 -9.21 -30.21
CA VAL A 47 -2.98 -8.71 -29.32
C VAL A 47 -3.53 -7.66 -28.37
N GLU A 48 -4.34 -6.73 -28.87
CA GLU A 48 -5.00 -5.70 -28.07
C GLU A 48 -5.98 -6.29 -27.06
N ALA A 49 -6.77 -7.29 -27.43
CA ALA A 49 -7.67 -7.98 -26.51
C ALA A 49 -6.91 -8.65 -25.35
N ALA A 50 -5.84 -9.39 -25.66
CA ALA A 50 -5.02 -10.05 -24.64
C ALA A 50 -4.30 -9.05 -23.72
N LEU A 51 -3.80 -7.94 -24.28
CA LEU A 51 -3.16 -6.88 -23.51
C LEU A 51 -4.16 -6.11 -22.65
N ALA A 52 -5.35 -5.81 -23.17
CA ALA A 52 -6.39 -5.11 -22.43
C ALA A 52 -6.87 -5.91 -21.21
N ASP A 53 -7.08 -7.22 -21.38
CA ASP A 53 -7.43 -8.13 -20.28
C ASP A 53 -6.29 -8.26 -19.26
N PHE A 54 -5.03 -8.31 -19.70
CA PHE A 54 -3.90 -8.28 -18.78
C PHE A 54 -3.83 -6.97 -17.97
N ILE A 55 -4.01 -5.82 -18.62
CA ILE A 55 -3.98 -4.50 -17.98
C ILE A 55 -5.13 -4.39 -16.97
N SER A 56 -6.34 -4.80 -17.33
CA SER A 56 -7.50 -4.73 -16.42
C SER A 56 -7.28 -5.57 -15.16
N ARG A 57 -6.73 -6.77 -15.28
CA ARG A 57 -6.39 -7.65 -14.15
C ARG A 57 -5.33 -7.06 -13.23
N GLU A 58 -4.28 -6.43 -13.79
CA GLU A 58 -3.24 -5.80 -12.97
C GLU A 58 -3.75 -4.50 -12.33
N GLU A 59 -4.57 -3.71 -13.01
CA GLU A 59 -5.25 -2.55 -12.42
C GLU A 59 -6.20 -2.96 -11.28
N GLU A 60 -6.98 -4.02 -11.47
CA GLU A 60 -7.82 -4.57 -10.40
C GLU A 60 -7.00 -5.07 -9.23
N ARG A 61 -5.87 -5.73 -9.49
CA ARG A 61 -4.95 -6.18 -8.44
C ARG A 61 -4.35 -4.99 -7.68
N ALA A 62 -4.01 -3.91 -8.37
CA ALA A 62 -3.55 -2.67 -7.75
C ALA A 62 -4.66 -2.05 -6.88
N ARG A 63 -5.88 -1.92 -7.42
CA ARG A 63 -7.06 -1.43 -6.67
C ARG A 63 -7.39 -2.29 -5.44
N ARG A 64 -7.31 -3.62 -5.54
CA ARG A 64 -7.54 -4.53 -4.40
C ARG A 64 -6.42 -4.48 -3.36
N ARG A 65 -5.17 -4.20 -3.75
CA ARG A 65 -4.09 -3.91 -2.79
C ARG A 65 -4.35 -2.60 -2.06
N GLU A 66 -4.99 -1.64 -2.72
CA GLU A 66 -5.48 -0.39 -2.15
C GLU A 66 -6.89 -0.50 -1.54
N VAL A 67 -7.21 -1.57 -0.80
CA VAL A 67 -8.23 -1.40 0.25
C VAL A 67 -7.62 -0.45 1.29
N LYS A 68 -7.71 0.86 1.02
CA LYS A 68 -7.29 1.92 1.93
C LYS A 68 -8.08 1.70 3.21
N LYS A 69 -7.40 1.22 4.25
CA LYS A 69 -7.97 1.10 5.59
C LYS A 69 -8.40 2.50 6.01
N SER A 70 -9.66 2.84 5.81
CA SER A 70 -10.23 4.10 6.27
C SER A 70 -10.58 3.96 7.74
N PHE A 71 -10.26 4.99 8.52
CA PHE A 71 -10.70 5.05 9.89
C PHE A 71 -12.21 5.32 9.90
N VAL A 72 -12.96 4.51 10.65
CA VAL A 72 -14.39 4.69 10.89
C VAL A 72 -14.58 5.04 12.36
N GLN A 73 -15.27 6.15 12.62
CA GLN A 73 -15.59 6.57 13.97
C GLN A 73 -16.64 5.64 14.56
N THR A 74 -16.21 4.74 15.45
CA THR A 74 -17.07 3.88 16.25
C THR A 74 -17.08 4.36 17.71
N ARG A 75 -18.04 3.88 18.51
CA ARG A 75 -18.08 4.18 19.96
C ARG A 75 -16.77 3.81 20.66
N LEU A 76 -16.23 2.62 20.37
CA LEU A 76 -14.96 2.16 20.95
C LEU A 76 -13.78 3.03 20.49
N ALA A 77 -13.76 3.43 19.21
CA ALA A 77 -12.73 4.33 18.73
C ALA A 77 -12.77 5.69 19.43
N GLY A 78 -13.96 6.23 19.68
CA GLY A 78 -14.15 7.47 20.44
C GLY A 78 -13.60 7.37 21.88
N LEU A 79 -13.94 6.28 22.59
CA LEU A 79 -13.42 6.02 23.94
C LEU A 79 -11.90 5.87 23.96
N ALA A 80 -11.33 5.12 23.02
CA ALA A 80 -9.89 4.95 22.89
C ALA A 80 -9.18 6.29 22.61
N LEU A 81 -9.70 7.09 21.68
CA LEU A 81 -9.13 8.41 21.37
C LEU A 81 -9.23 9.38 22.55
N GLY A 82 -10.34 9.36 23.29
CA GLY A 82 -10.49 10.15 24.52
C GLY A 82 -9.48 9.76 25.58
N LEU A 83 -9.30 8.45 25.82
CA LEU A 83 -8.28 7.96 26.75
C LEU A 83 -6.87 8.42 26.35
N ILE A 84 -6.50 8.24 25.07
CA ILE A 84 -5.18 8.65 24.57
C ILE A 84 -5.00 10.17 24.72
N SER A 85 -6.03 10.97 24.44
CA SER A 85 -5.97 12.42 24.59
C SER A 85 -5.73 12.84 26.04
N ASN A 86 -6.44 12.22 26.98
CA ASN A 86 -6.28 12.54 28.41
C ASN A 86 -4.89 12.14 28.91
N THR A 87 -4.43 10.92 28.60
CA THR A 87 -3.08 10.46 29.00
C THR A 87 -1.97 11.31 28.39
N HIS A 88 -2.13 11.78 27.16
CA HIS A 88 -1.18 12.71 26.56
C HIS A 88 -1.16 14.06 27.29
N MET A 89 -2.31 14.59 27.69
CA MET A 89 -2.38 15.85 28.46
C MET A 89 -1.78 15.70 29.86
N ASP A 90 -2.07 14.59 30.53
CA ASP A 90 -1.66 14.31 31.90
C ASP A 90 -0.20 13.81 32.00
N SER A 91 0.46 13.57 30.86
CA SER A 91 1.81 12.98 30.77
C SER A 91 1.93 11.63 31.49
N ASP A 92 0.88 10.80 31.36
CA ASP A 92 0.75 9.51 32.05
C ASP A 92 0.77 8.31 31.07
N ILE A 93 0.88 7.10 31.60
CA ILE A 93 0.94 5.84 30.85
C ILE A 93 -0.45 5.20 30.78
N GLY A 94 -1.05 5.22 29.58
CA GLY A 94 -2.33 4.55 29.31
C GLY A 94 -2.16 3.16 28.70
N VAL A 95 -3.01 2.21 29.12
CA VAL A 95 -3.06 0.85 28.54
C VAL A 95 -4.42 0.59 27.90
N ILE A 96 -4.41 0.23 26.61
CA ILE A 96 -5.60 -0.21 25.87
C ILE A 96 -5.41 -1.68 25.47
N TYR A 97 -6.23 -2.57 26.02
CA TYR A 97 -6.18 -4.01 25.74
C TYR A 97 -7.54 -4.55 25.25
N GLY A 98 -7.54 -5.79 24.76
CA GLY A 98 -8.75 -6.53 24.39
C GLY A 98 -8.55 -7.49 23.21
N PRO A 99 -9.61 -8.10 22.68
CA PRO A 99 -9.55 -9.03 21.55
C PRO A 99 -8.97 -8.42 20.27
N ALA A 100 -8.35 -9.25 19.42
CA ALA A 100 -7.92 -8.85 18.09
C ALA A 100 -9.11 -8.38 17.24
N GLY A 101 -8.89 -7.40 16.36
CA GLY A 101 -9.95 -6.89 15.46
C GLY A 101 -10.84 -5.79 16.04
N MET A 102 -10.77 -5.46 17.34
CA MET A 102 -11.55 -4.35 17.94
C MET A 102 -11.12 -2.94 17.49
N GLY A 103 -10.09 -2.79 16.65
CA GLY A 103 -9.67 -1.49 16.13
C GLY A 103 -8.65 -0.73 17.00
N LYS A 104 -7.99 -1.38 17.97
CA LYS A 104 -6.91 -0.79 18.78
C LYS A 104 -5.84 -0.09 17.95
N THR A 105 -5.24 -0.83 17.02
CA THR A 105 -4.21 -0.32 16.09
C THR A 105 -4.76 0.80 15.19
N MET A 106 -6.04 0.73 14.80
CA MET A 106 -6.67 1.78 13.99
C MET A 106 -6.88 3.07 14.79
N ALA A 107 -7.23 2.99 16.07
CA ALA A 107 -7.35 4.15 16.95
C ALA A 107 -6.00 4.84 17.16
N LEU A 108 -4.93 4.07 17.44
CA LEU A 108 -3.57 4.60 17.56
C LEU A 108 -3.09 5.29 16.27
N LYS A 109 -3.30 4.65 15.11
CA LYS A 109 -2.95 5.23 13.80
C LYS A 109 -3.73 6.50 13.51
N ARG A 110 -5.02 6.54 13.88
CA ARG A 110 -5.83 7.75 13.76
C ARG A 110 -5.31 8.88 14.63
N TYR A 111 -4.95 8.60 15.88
CA TYR A 111 -4.44 9.60 16.81
C TYR A 111 -3.15 10.26 16.32
N VAL A 112 -2.20 9.46 15.84
CA VAL A 112 -0.93 9.98 15.27
C VAL A 112 -1.17 10.75 13.98
N ALA A 113 -2.11 10.33 13.13
CA ALA A 113 -2.45 11.08 11.92
C ALA A 113 -3.02 12.48 12.21
N THR A 114 -3.65 12.69 13.38
CA THR A 114 -4.21 14.00 13.78
C THR A 114 -3.28 14.80 14.69
N ASN A 115 -2.28 14.18 15.31
CA ASN A 115 -1.36 14.82 16.26
C ASN A 115 0.09 14.71 15.81
N LYS A 116 0.62 15.79 15.21
CA LYS A 116 1.96 15.82 14.61
C LYS A 116 3.12 15.56 15.59
N GLY A 117 2.89 15.70 16.90
CA GLY A 117 3.89 15.43 17.94
C GLY A 117 3.88 14.00 18.48
N ALA A 118 2.94 13.15 18.04
CA ALA A 118 2.83 11.78 18.51
C ALA A 118 3.60 10.80 17.61
N ILE A 119 4.26 9.81 18.22
CA ILE A 119 5.04 8.79 17.52
C ILE A 119 4.46 7.41 17.83
N LEU A 120 4.07 6.65 16.80
CA LEU A 120 3.52 5.30 16.94
C LEU A 120 4.59 4.21 16.77
N ILE A 121 5.11 3.64 17.85
CA ILE A 121 6.03 2.50 17.73
C ILE A 121 5.23 1.18 17.80
N GLU A 122 5.32 0.36 16.75
CA GLU A 122 4.73 -0.99 16.71
C GLU A 122 5.81 -2.00 17.11
N ALA A 123 5.95 -2.25 18.41
CA ALA A 123 6.93 -3.20 18.96
C ALA A 123 6.43 -4.65 18.89
N ASP A 124 7.37 -5.58 18.72
CA ASP A 124 7.17 -7.03 18.84
C ASP A 124 8.01 -7.61 20.00
N PRO A 125 7.81 -8.88 20.41
CA PRO A 125 8.53 -9.47 21.55
C PRO A 125 10.08 -9.47 21.44
N GLY A 126 10.64 -9.27 20.24
CA GLY A 126 12.09 -9.14 20.02
C GLY A 126 12.66 -7.75 20.31
N TYR A 127 11.82 -6.76 20.63
CA TYR A 127 12.27 -5.41 20.93
C TYR A 127 13.07 -5.37 22.23
N THR A 128 14.32 -4.92 22.13
CA THR A 128 15.13 -4.53 23.30
C THR A 128 15.01 -3.01 23.52
N ALA A 129 15.38 -2.54 24.71
CA ALA A 129 15.45 -1.10 25.01
C ALA A 129 16.32 -0.34 23.99
N LYS A 130 17.40 -0.97 23.51
CA LYS A 130 18.26 -0.41 22.46
C LYS A 130 17.51 -0.22 21.14
N VAL A 131 16.80 -1.26 20.68
CA VAL A 131 16.04 -1.22 19.41
C VAL A 131 14.91 -0.19 19.49
N LEU A 132 14.20 -0.12 20.64
CA LEU A 132 13.17 0.88 20.88
C LEU A 132 13.73 2.31 20.78
N LEU A 133 14.86 2.58 21.42
CA LEU A 133 15.50 3.89 21.37
C LEU A 133 15.98 4.25 19.96
N GLN A 134 16.56 3.28 19.24
CA GLN A 134 16.98 3.48 17.85
C GLN A 134 15.78 3.82 16.93
N GLU A 135 14.65 3.12 17.09
CA GLU A 135 13.43 3.39 16.33
C GLU A 135 12.85 4.78 16.67
N LEU A 136 12.89 5.18 17.95
CA LEU A 136 12.47 6.51 18.37
C LEU A 136 13.36 7.61 17.77
N CYS A 137 14.69 7.48 17.86
CA CYS A 137 15.65 8.42 17.28
C CYS A 137 15.47 8.56 15.77
N ALA A 138 15.33 7.43 15.05
CA ALA A 138 15.11 7.41 13.62
C ALA A 138 13.86 8.22 13.20
N ARG A 139 12.77 8.11 13.98
CA ARG A 139 11.52 8.86 13.70
C ARG A 139 11.57 10.32 14.10
N LEU A 140 12.37 10.67 15.09
CA LEU A 140 12.65 12.05 15.46
C LEU A 140 13.66 12.72 14.51
N GLY A 141 14.32 11.95 13.64
CA GLY A 141 15.37 12.46 12.74
C GLY A 141 16.68 12.77 13.46
N VAL A 142 16.90 12.17 14.63
CA VAL A 142 18.11 12.35 15.45
C VAL A 142 18.99 11.10 15.27
N LYS A 143 20.29 11.30 15.04
CA LYS A 143 21.28 10.22 14.89
C LYS A 143 21.88 9.82 16.23
#